data_AF-A0A8T5ELE7-F1
#
_entry.id   AF-A0A8T5ELE7-F1
#
_cell.length_a   1.000
_cell.length_b   1.000
_cell.length_c   1.000
_cell.angle_alpha   90.00
_cell.angle_beta   90.00
_cell.angle_gamma   90.00
#
_symmetry.space_group_name_H-M   'P 1'
#
loop_
_entity.id
_entity.type
_entity.pdbx_description
1 polymer ?
#
loop_
_entity_poly.entity_id
_entity_poly.type
_entity_poly.pdbx_seq_one_letter_code
_entity_poly.pdbx_strand_id
1 'polypeptide(L)' 'SDDDDDDSDGIDVGDWVGIEIDGEEFFGEIIEFDDEENTVTIETEDEEEVTGDQDDMFLDDEDEDDE' A
#
# COMPACT_ATOMS: atom_id res chain seq x y z
N SER A 1 5.84 -13.70 -24.47
CA SER A 1 5.18 -12.40 -24.66
C SER A 1 4.27 -12.24 -23.47
N ASP A 2 4.31 -11.03 -22.91
CA ASP A 2 3.94 -10.60 -21.55
C ASP A 2 5.12 -10.85 -20.58
N ASP A 3 6.08 -9.96 -20.31
CA ASP A 3 6.28 -8.54 -20.64
C ASP A 3 5.05 -7.65 -20.38
N ASP A 4 4.47 -7.78 -19.18
CA ASP A 4 3.77 -6.66 -18.53
C ASP A 4 4.82 -5.96 -17.65
N ASP A 5 5.66 -5.21 -18.35
CA ASP A 5 6.41 -4.08 -17.85
C ASP A 5 5.37 -2.94 -17.80
N ASP A 6 4.70 -2.75 -16.66
CA ASP A 6 3.82 -1.60 -16.41
C ASP A 6 4.33 -0.89 -15.15
N ASP A 7 5.41 -0.12 -15.35
CA ASP A 7 5.47 1.29 -14.99
C ASP A 7 4.08 1.87 -14.61
N SER A 8 3.69 1.80 -13.33
CA SER A 8 2.51 2.50 -12.82
C SER A 8 2.79 3.07 -11.44
N ASP A 9 3.15 4.36 -11.40
CA ASP A 9 3.09 5.27 -10.22
C ASP A 9 1.70 5.32 -9.52
N GLY A 10 0.80 4.37 -9.78
CA GLY A 10 -0.53 4.27 -9.21
C GLY A 10 -0.59 3.11 -8.25
N ILE A 11 -0.73 3.42 -6.96
CA ILE A 11 -0.93 2.44 -5.91
C ILE A 11 -2.31 1.80 -6.07
N ASP A 12 -2.37 0.47 -6.14
CA ASP A 12 -3.59 -0.31 -6.40
C ASP A 12 -3.85 -1.39 -5.31
N VAL A 13 -5.05 -1.98 -5.34
CA VAL A 13 -5.42 -3.08 -4.43
C VAL A 13 -4.56 -4.31 -4.73
N GLY A 14 -3.92 -4.86 -3.71
CA GLY A 14 -2.96 -5.96 -3.81
C GLY A 14 -1.50 -5.51 -3.73
N ASP A 15 -1.22 -4.20 -3.76
CA ASP A 15 0.13 -3.69 -3.55
C ASP A 15 0.50 -3.69 -2.06
N TRP A 16 1.77 -3.93 -1.78
CA TRP A 16 2.33 -3.84 -0.44
C TRP A 16 2.79 -2.40 -0.16
N VAL A 17 2.23 -1.77 0.87
CA VAL A 17 2.48 -0.36 1.18
C VAL A 17 2.67 -0.13 2.67
N GLY A 18 3.29 1.01 2.98
CA GLY A 18 3.33 1.57 4.33
C GLY A 18 2.30 2.68 4.52
N ILE A 19 1.78 2.82 5.74
CA ILE A 19 0.91 3.93 6.16
C ILE A 19 1.28 4.43 7.56
N GLU A 20 1.34 5.75 7.75
CA GLU A 20 1.56 6.36 9.06
C GLU A 20 0.22 6.69 9.75
N ILE A 21 -0.02 6.11 10.94
CA ILE A 21 -1.22 6.39 11.76
C ILE A 21 -0.78 6.77 13.16
N ASP A 22 -1.18 7.97 13.61
CA ASP A 22 -0.80 8.50 14.94
C ASP A 22 0.73 8.50 15.21
N GLY A 23 1.55 8.54 14.15
CA GLY A 23 3.01 8.48 14.22
C GLY A 23 3.59 7.07 14.40
N GLU A 24 2.79 6.03 14.17
CA GLU A 24 3.21 4.62 14.05
C GLU A 24 3.05 4.16 12.60
N GLU A 25 4.06 3.48 12.07
CA GLU A 25 4.11 3.00 10.68
C GLU A 25 3.58 1.56 10.63
N PHE A 26 2.61 1.32 9.76
CA PHE A 26 2.03 0.00 9.50
C PHE A 26 2.28 -0.41 8.06
N PHE A 27 2.62 -1.68 7.85
CA PHE A 27 2.93 -2.23 6.52
C PHE A 27 2.02 -3.41 6.22
N GLY A 28 1.52 -3.48 4.99
CA GLY A 28 0.58 -4.52 4.60
C GLY A 28 0.15 -4.44 3.15
N GLU A 29 -0.61 -5.45 2.72
CA GLU A 29 -1.23 -5.51 1.40
C GLU A 29 -2.52 -4.67 1.40
N ILE A 30 -2.71 -3.81 0.39
CA ILE A 30 -3.94 -3.04 0.26
C ILE A 30 -5.10 -3.96 -0.08
N ILE A 31 -6.15 -3.95 0.75
CA ILE A 31 -7.36 -4.75 0.55
C ILE A 31 -8.58 -3.91 0.14
N GLU A 32 -8.61 -2.61 0.47
CA GLU A 32 -9.74 -1.73 0.16
C GLU A 32 -9.36 -0.24 0.11
N PHE A 33 -9.86 0.49 -0.89
CA PHE A 33 -9.88 1.95 -0.91
C PHE A 33 -11.29 2.47 -0.63
N ASP A 34 -11.39 3.45 0.27
CA ASP A 34 -12.61 4.22 0.50
C ASP A 34 -12.44 5.64 -0.03
N ASP A 35 -12.95 5.89 -1.25
CA ASP A 35 -12.95 7.21 -1.88
C ASP A 35 -13.87 8.23 -1.18
N GLU A 36 -14.85 7.78 -0.39
CA GLU A 36 -15.80 8.67 0.28
C GLU A 36 -15.16 9.29 1.53
N GLU A 37 -14.45 8.48 2.31
CA GLU A 37 -13.73 8.90 3.51
C GLU A 37 -12.25 9.25 3.22
N ASN A 38 -11.75 8.99 2.01
CA ASN A 38 -10.36 9.18 1.58
C ASN A 38 -9.36 8.37 2.42
N THR A 39 -9.77 7.17 2.80
CA THR A 39 -8.99 6.23 3.61
C THR A 39 -8.63 4.98 2.81
N VAL A 40 -7.63 4.26 3.28
CA VAL A 40 -7.20 2.96 2.74
C VAL A 40 -7.09 1.95 3.86
N THR A 41 -7.43 0.70 3.58
CA THR A 41 -7.27 -0.43 4.49
C THR A 41 -6.24 -1.39 3.94
N ILE A 42 -5.26 -1.74 4.79
CA ILE A 42 -4.23 -2.73 4.54
C ILE A 42 -4.40 -3.95 5.45
N GLU A 43 -3.99 -5.12 4.98
CA GLU A 43 -3.83 -6.33 5.79
C GLU A 43 -2.35 -6.55 6.09
N THR A 44 -2.00 -6.53 7.38
CA THR A 44 -0.62 -6.73 7.85
C THR A 44 -0.20 -8.21 7.79
N GLU A 45 1.09 -8.49 7.96
CA GLU A 45 1.62 -9.86 8.03
C GLU A 45 0.97 -10.73 9.15
N ASP A 46 0.41 -10.10 10.18
CA ASP A 46 -0.30 -10.77 11.28
C ASP A 46 -1.80 -10.99 10.98
N GLU A 47 -2.24 -10.80 9.73
CA GLU A 47 -3.64 -10.86 9.29
C GLU A 47 -4.53 -9.83 10.04
N GLU A 48 -3.94 -8.71 10.49
CA GLU A 48 -4.65 -7.59 11.12
C GLU A 48 -4.95 -6.50 10.09
N GLU A 49 -6.21 -6.07 10.05
CA GLU A 49 -6.70 -4.99 9.18
C GLU A 49 -6.45 -3.63 9.83
N VAL A 50 -5.75 -2.75 9.13
CA VAL A 50 -5.40 -1.39 9.57
C VAL A 50 -5.91 -0.39 8.55
N THR A 51 -6.63 0.64 9.01
CA THR A 51 -7.18 1.71 8.15
C THR A 51 -6.55 3.05 8.52
N GLY A 52 -6.07 3.78 7.52
CA GLY A 52 -5.57 5.15 7.69
C GLY A 52 -5.86 6.05 6.49
N ASP A 53 -5.35 7.27 6.52
CA ASP A 53 -5.52 8.27 5.46
C ASP A 53 -4.71 7.91 4.21
N GLN A 54 -5.32 8.03 3.02
CA GLN A 54 -4.63 7.75 1.75
C GLN A 54 -3.44 8.69 1.50
N ASP A 55 -3.51 9.93 2.00
CA ASP A 55 -2.43 10.92 1.87
C ASP A 55 -1.17 10.54 2.67
N ASP A 56 -1.30 9.67 3.68
CA ASP A 56 -0.20 9.22 4.56
C ASP A 56 0.38 7.86 4.12
N MET A 57 -0.04 7.36 2.96
CA MET A 57 0.47 6.14 2.35
C MET A 57 1.78 6.38 1.58
N PHE A 58 2.67 5.40 1.59
CA PHE A 58 3.89 5.38 0.79
C PHE A 58 4.19 3.97 0.25
N LEU A 59 4.80 3.91 -0.93
CA LEU A 59 5.31 2.66 -1.50
C LEU A 59 6.54 2.21 -0.71
N ASP A 60 6.61 0.92 -0.43
CA ASP A 60 7.83 0.33 0.11
C ASP A 60 8.77 0.05 -1.08
N ASP A 61 9.69 0.96 -1.34
CA ASP A 61 10.66 0.91 -2.46
C ASP A 61 11.69 -0.25 -2.34
N GLU A 62 11.38 -1.35 -1.64
CA GLU A 62 12.33 -2.48 -1.45
C GLU A 62 12.45 -3.40 -2.68
N ASP A 63 11.67 -3.17 -3.74
CA ASP A 63 11.74 -3.90 -5.02
C ASP A 63 12.68 -3.27 -6.08
N GLU A 64 13.33 -2.12 -5.80
CA GLU A 64 14.23 -1.44 -6.77
C GLU A 64 15.72 -1.88 -6.72
N ASP A 65 16.12 -2.76 -5.79
CA ASP A 65 17.53 -3.20 -5.61
C ASP A 65 17.82 -4.60 -6.23
N ASP A 66 17.36 -4.89 -7.45
CA ASP A 66 17.83 -6.06 -8.24
C ASP A 66 18.66 -5.59 -9.47
N GLU A 67 19.87 -5.08 -9.20
CA GLU A 67 20.90 -4.73 -10.21
C GLU A 67 21.87 -5.86 -10.60
#